data_AF-A0A227J5Z1-F1
#
_entry.id   AF-A0A227J5Z1-F1
#
_cell.length_a   1.000
_cell.length_b   1.000
_cell.length_c   1.000
_cell.angle_alpha   90.00
_cell.angle_beta   90.00
_cell.angle_gamma   90.00
#
_symmetry.space_group_name_H-M   'P 1'
#
loop_
_entity.id
_entity.type
_entity.pdbx_description
1 polymer ?
#
loop_
_entity_poly.entity_id
_entity_poly.type
_entity_poly.pdbx_seq_one_letter_code
_entity_poly.pdbx_strand_id
1 'polypeptide(L)' 'MRYFPLFLDLVNKPVLVVGGGEVASRKVEALLKAGANVTIVSPTLVEFLSRLADEHQIHW' A
#
# COMPACT_ATOMS: atom_id res chain seq x y z
N MET A 1 -7.67 26.19 -9.44
CA MET A 1 -7.53 24.92 -8.69
C MET A 1 -8.09 23.80 -9.56
N ARG A 2 -7.28 22.82 -9.97
CA ARG A 2 -7.71 21.72 -10.88
C ARG A 2 -8.25 20.49 -10.14
N TYR A 3 -7.85 20.31 -8.88
CA TYR A 3 -8.26 19.17 -8.05
C TYR A 3 -9.01 19.65 -6.81
N PHE A 4 -9.99 18.85 -6.39
CA PHE A 4 -10.73 19.04 -5.16
C PHE A 4 -10.14 18.13 -4.07
N PRO A 5 -9.72 18.68 -2.92
CA PRO A 5 -9.17 17.88 -1.84
C PRO A 5 -10.29 17.05 -1.19
N LEU A 6 -9.98 15.80 -0.85
CA LEU A 6 -10.91 14.87 -0.21
C LEU A 6 -10.18 14.01 0.82
N PHE A 7 -10.86 13.72 1.92
CA PHE A 7 -10.43 12.76 2.93
C PHE A 7 -11.20 11.45 2.72
N LEU A 8 -10.47 10.34 2.62
CA LEU A 8 -11.06 9.01 2.46
C LEU A 8 -10.84 8.21 3.74
N ASP A 9 -11.90 7.59 4.24
CA ASP A 9 -11.80 6.55 5.27
C ASP A 9 -11.41 5.24 4.61
N LEU A 10 -10.19 4.80 4.89
CA LEU A 10 -9.59 3.59 4.33
C LEU A 10 -9.61 2.40 5.31
N VAL A 11 -10.19 2.56 6.51
CA VAL A 11 -10.22 1.48 7.50
C VAL A 11 -10.91 0.24 6.92
N ASN A 12 -10.18 -0.88 6.90
CA ASN A 12 -10.57 -2.17 6.32
C ASN A 12 -10.97 -2.11 4.83
N LYS A 13 -10.60 -1.06 4.09
CA LYS A 13 -10.90 -0.94 2.67
C LYS A 13 -9.84 -1.66 1.83
N PRO A 14 -10.23 -2.47 0.83
CA PRO A 14 -9.28 -3.09 -0.07
C PRO A 14 -8.63 -2.04 -0.97
N VAL A 15 -7.29 -2.05 -1.04
CA VAL A 15 -6.51 -1.14 -1.89
C VAL A 15 -5.46 -1.93 -2.65
N LEU A 16 -5.48 -1.81 -3.98
CA LEU A 16 -4.48 -2.42 -4.85
C LEU A 16 -3.33 -1.43 -5.12
N VAL A 17 -2.09 -1.87 -4.92
CA VAL A 17 -0.87 -1.17 -5.31
C VAL A 17 -0.16 -2.00 -6.37
N VAL A 18 0.14 -1.40 -7.52
CA VAL A 18 0.87 -2.08 -8.60
C VAL A 18 2.32 -1.62 -8.58
N GLY A 19 3.24 -2.59 -8.51
CA GLY A 19 4.69 -2.38 -8.38
C GLY A 19 5.22 -2.62 -6.96
N GLY A 20 6.43 -3.18 -6.87
CA GLY A 20 7.09 -3.55 -5.61
C GLY A 20 8.40 -2.81 -5.34
N GLY A 21 8.61 -1.65 -5.96
CA GLY A 21 9.81 -0.83 -5.78
C GLY A 21 9.66 0.24 -4.68
N GLU A 22 10.70 1.08 -4.52
CA GLU A 22 10.76 2.15 -3.51
C GLU A 22 9.60 3.16 -3.56
N VAL A 23 9.03 3.40 -4.75
CA VAL A 23 7.86 4.28 -4.89
C VAL A 23 6.61 3.65 -4.28
N ALA A 24 6.45 2.34 -4.42
CA ALA A 24 5.35 1.60 -3.83
C ALA A 24 5.48 1.56 -2.30
N SER A 25 6.68 1.34 -1.76
CA SER A 25 6.98 1.35 -0.32
C SER A 25 6.39 2.56 0.40
N ARG A 26 6.66 3.77 -0.13
CA ARG A 26 6.17 5.03 0.44
C ARG A 26 4.64 5.16 0.43
N LYS A 27 3.98 4.60 -0.59
CA LYS A 27 2.52 4.62 -0.71
C LYS A 27 1.88 3.59 0.22
N VAL A 28 2.43 2.38 0.26
CA VAL A 28 1.95 1.28 1.09
C VAL A 28 2.00 1.67 2.57
N GLU A 29 3.09 2.29 3.01
CA GLU A 29 3.21 2.76 4.40
C GLU A 29 2.08 3.73 4.80
N ALA A 30 1.79 4.72 3.94
CA ALA A 30 0.72 5.67 4.19
C ALA A 30 -0.68 5.02 4.16
N LEU A 31 -0.90 4.05 3.26
CA LEU A 31 -2.15 3.31 3.15
C LEU A 31 -2.41 2.42 4.37
N LEU A 32 -1.39 1.70 4.84
CA LEU A 32 -1.47 0.88 6.05
C LEU A 32 -1.75 1.73 7.29
N LYS A 33 -1.09 2.88 7.43
CA LYS A 33 -1.38 3.84 8.51
C LYS A 33 -2.81 4.38 8.48
N ALA A 34 -3.43 4.44 7.30
CA ALA A 34 -4.83 4.81 7.12
C ALA A 34 -5.81 3.64 7.36
N GLY A 35 -5.31 2.45 7.70
CA GLY A 35 -6.10 1.24 7.98
C GLY A 35 -6.52 0.45 6.75
N ALA A 36 -5.92 0.70 5.58
CA ALA A 36 -6.24 -0.02 4.35
C ALA A 36 -5.78 -1.48 4.38
N ASN A 37 -6.57 -2.37 3.78
CA ASN A 37 -6.17 -3.73 3.46
C ASN A 37 -5.45 -3.72 2.11
N VAL A 38 -4.13 -3.70 2.15
CA VAL A 38 -3.31 -3.50 0.95
C VAL A 38 -2.97 -4.82 0.27
N THR A 39 -3.21 -4.89 -1.03
CA THR A 39 -2.70 -5.93 -1.93
C THR A 39 -1.70 -5.33 -2.88
N ILE A 40 -0.53 -5.96 -3.04
CA ILE A 40 0.50 -5.58 -4.00
C ILE A 40 0.49 -6.57 -5.15
N VAL A 41 0.61 -6.06 -6.38
CA VAL A 41 0.87 -6.90 -7.56
C VAL A 41 2.20 -6.47 -8.19
N SER A 42 3.20 -7.34 -8.10
CA SER A 42 4.51 -7.12 -8.71
C SER A 42 5.29 -8.44 -8.83
N PRO A 43 6.16 -8.61 -9.84
CA PRO A 43 7.03 -9.80 -9.94
C PRO A 43 8.06 -9.91 -8.81
N THR A 44 8.45 -8.79 -8.20
CA THR A 44 9.44 -8.73 -7.13
C THR A 44 9.08 -7.64 -6.12
N LEU A 45 9.56 -7.77 -4.88
CA LEU A 45 9.47 -6.76 -3.84
C LEU A 45 10.86 -6.31 -3.41
N VAL A 46 10.99 -5.03 -3.06
CA VAL A 46 12.11 -4.54 -2.26
C VAL A 46 12.00 -5.05 -0.82
N GLU A 47 13.12 -5.09 -0.11
CA GLU A 47 13.23 -5.70 1.23
C GLU A 47 12.15 -5.23 2.20
N PHE A 48 11.86 -3.93 2.23
CA PHE A 48 10.83 -3.36 3.09
C PHE A 48 9.45 -3.99 2.85
N LEU A 49 9.02 -4.09 1.58
CA LEU A 49 7.73 -4.66 1.24
C LEU A 49 7.70 -6.17 1.46
N SER A 50 8.83 -6.86 1.20
CA SER A 50 8.94 -8.30 1.50
C SER A 50 8.70 -8.58 2.98
N ARG A 51 9.31 -7.78 3.87
CA ARG A 51 9.13 -7.90 5.31
C ARG A 51 7.67 -7.70 5.73
N LEU A 52 6.97 -6.72 5.15
CA LEU A 52 5.56 -6.50 5.42
C LEU A 52 4.68 -7.67 4.94
N ALA A 53 5.04 -8.30 3.83
CA ALA A 53 4.34 -9.50 3.34
C ALA A 53 4.56 -10.69 4.29
N ASP A 54 5.80 -10.89 4.74
CA ASP A 54 6.15 -11.96 5.71
C ASP A 54 5.44 -11.75 7.06
N GLU A 55 5.28 -10.50 7.49
CA GLU A 55 4.53 -10.10 8.69
C GLU A 55 3.00 -10.12 8.48
N HIS A 56 2.52 -10.50 7.29
CA HIS A 56 1.09 -10.54 6.93
C HIS A 56 0.38 -9.18 7.02
N GLN A 57 1.13 -8.07 6.95
CA GLN A 57 0.56 -6.73 6.94
C GLN A 57 0.03 -6.34 5.55
N ILE A 58 0.54 -6.98 4.50
CA ILE A 58 0.08 -6.82 3.12
C ILE A 58 -0.13 -8.18 2.48
N HIS A 59 -0.99 -8.22 1.46
CA HIS A 59 -1.09 -9.35 0.55
C HIS A 59 -0.20 -9.11 -0.67
N TRP A 60 0.60 -10.08 -1.08
CA TRP A 60 1.41 -10.02 -2.29
C TRP A 60 1.26 -11.32 -3.08
#